data_AF-A0A6J4SXW1-F1
#
_entry.id   AF-A0A6J4SXW1-F1
#
_cell.length_a   1.000
_cell.length_b   1.000
_cell.length_c   1.000
_cell.angle_alpha   90.00
_cell.angle_beta   90.00
_cell.angle_gamma   90.00
#
_symmetry.space_group_name_H-M   'P 1'
#
loop_
_entity.id
_entity.type
_entity.pdbx_description
1 polymer ?
#
loop_
_entity_poly.entity_id
_entity_poly.type
_entity_poly.pdbx_seq_one_letter_code
_entity_poly.pdbx_strand_id
1 'polypeptide(L)'
;MFAFRGSSRSTAIAFLAAVTMSCTPAPTRSASAPLVELAGRTAGTPQRCVGIQQNEALRLGADRVVLYGRGRLVWVNRLSEDCAGMRPNDMLIVEPVGGSYCRGDRVRSMDPISRIPGPGCRLNDFVPFRR
;
A
#
# COMPACT_ATOMS: atom_id res chain seq x y z
N MET A 1 -44.09 66.36 17.16
CA MET A 1 -43.64 67.42 16.24
C MET A 1 -42.11 67.44 16.25
N PHE A 2 -41.47 66.73 15.32
CA PHE A 2 -40.01 66.80 15.13
C PHE A 2 -39.70 66.76 13.63
N ALA A 3 -38.75 67.61 13.26
CA ALA A 3 -38.58 68.24 11.97
C ALA A 3 -37.83 67.40 10.93
N PHE A 4 -38.13 67.69 9.66
CA PHE A 4 -37.38 67.33 8.46
C PHE A 4 -35.97 67.96 8.44
N ARG A 5 -34.95 67.20 8.02
CA ARG A 5 -33.88 67.61 7.08
C ARG A 5 -33.11 66.36 6.62
N GLY A 6 -33.19 65.94 5.36
CA GLY A 6 -32.34 66.42 4.26
C GLY A 6 -31.18 65.44 4.00
N SER A 7 -31.38 64.42 3.16
CA SER A 7 -30.75 64.22 1.83
C SER A 7 -29.20 64.19 1.80
N SER A 8 -28.64 63.00 1.61
CA SER A 8 -27.51 62.79 0.70
C SER A 8 -27.44 61.33 0.24
N ARG A 9 -27.29 61.15 -1.06
CA ARG A 9 -27.25 59.86 -1.76
C ARG A 9 -25.84 59.27 -1.64
N SER A 10 -25.73 58.04 -1.15
CA SER A 10 -24.52 57.23 -1.35
C SER A 10 -24.92 55.81 -1.72
N THR A 11 -24.95 55.56 -3.03
CA THR A 11 -24.86 54.22 -3.61
C THR A 11 -23.48 53.64 -3.27
N ALA A 12 -23.43 52.63 -2.41
CA ALA A 12 -22.25 51.80 -2.22
C ALA A 12 -22.56 50.37 -2.68
N ILE A 13 -21.78 49.96 -3.66
CA ILE A 13 -21.86 48.72 -4.41
C ILE A 13 -21.41 47.55 -3.54
N ALA A 14 -22.06 46.41 -3.76
CA ALA A 14 -21.83 45.12 -3.12
C ALA A 14 -20.39 44.61 -3.25
N PHE A 15 -19.91 43.93 -2.21
CA PHE A 15 -18.91 42.87 -2.34
C PHE A 15 -19.38 41.65 -1.53
N LEU A 16 -19.93 40.66 -2.24
CA LEU A 16 -20.03 39.28 -1.76
C LEU A 16 -18.61 38.73 -1.58
N ALA A 17 -18.26 38.27 -0.38
CA ALA A 17 -17.09 37.44 -0.16
C ALA A 17 -17.54 36.09 0.41
N ALA A 18 -17.89 35.16 -0.49
CA ALA A 18 -18.10 33.77 -0.16
C ALA A 18 -16.73 33.07 -0.13
N VAL A 19 -16.22 32.75 1.05
CA VAL A 19 -14.97 31.99 1.22
C VAL A 19 -15.27 30.51 1.01
N THR A 20 -15.11 30.01 -0.21
CA THR A 20 -15.17 28.56 -0.48
C THR A 20 -13.83 27.93 -0.11
N MET A 21 -13.81 27.23 1.02
CA MET A 21 -12.68 26.44 1.50
C MET A 21 -12.55 25.17 0.64
N SER A 22 -11.75 25.24 -0.43
CA SER A 22 -11.44 24.09 -1.28
C SER A 22 -10.47 23.14 -0.56
N CYS A 23 -11.03 22.19 0.20
CA CYS A 23 -10.27 21.01 0.63
C CYS A 23 -9.98 20.17 -0.62
N THR A 24 -8.77 20.29 -1.16
CA THR A 24 -8.32 19.40 -2.24
C THR A 24 -7.83 18.11 -1.58
N PRO A 25 -8.55 16.98 -1.69
CA PRO A 25 -8.03 15.71 -1.18
C PRO A 25 -6.76 15.39 -1.95
N ALA A 26 -5.65 15.22 -1.24
CA ALA A 26 -4.40 14.76 -1.83
C ALA A 26 -4.65 13.42 -2.54
N PRO A 27 -4.12 13.20 -3.76
CA PRO A 27 -4.28 11.92 -4.44
C PRO A 27 -3.63 10.84 -3.57
N THR A 28 -4.45 9.94 -3.04
CA THR A 28 -4.00 8.71 -2.39
C THR A 28 -3.26 7.88 -3.44
N ARG A 29 -1.93 7.99 -3.51
CA ARG A 29 -1.10 7.08 -4.29
C ARG A 29 -1.07 5.71 -3.59
N SER A 30 -2.20 5.02 -3.58
CA SER A 30 -2.29 3.59 -3.23
C SER A 30 -2.61 2.74 -4.46
N ALA A 31 -2.35 3.27 -5.67
CA ALA A 31 -2.26 2.42 -6.85
C ALA A 31 -0.87 1.77 -6.85
N SER A 32 -0.74 0.65 -6.16
CA SER A 32 0.45 -0.20 -6.25
C SER A 32 0.72 -0.47 -7.73
N ALA A 33 1.94 -0.21 -8.20
CA ALA A 33 2.29 -0.46 -9.59
C ALA A 33 1.90 -1.90 -9.97
N PRO A 34 1.27 -2.14 -11.14
CA PRO A 34 0.89 -3.47 -11.53
C PRO A 34 2.14 -4.35 -11.62
N LEU A 35 2.17 -5.41 -10.81
CA LEU A 35 3.23 -6.41 -10.85
C LEU A 35 3.14 -7.14 -12.19
N VAL A 36 4.12 -6.94 -13.06
CA VAL A 36 4.18 -7.55 -14.41
C VAL A 36 3.96 -9.06 -14.36
N GLU A 37 4.44 -9.72 -13.30
CA GLU A 37 4.28 -11.15 -13.10
C GLU A 37 2.81 -11.59 -12.94
N LEU A 38 1.93 -10.69 -12.50
CA LEU A 38 0.49 -10.94 -12.29
C LEU A 38 -0.36 -10.61 -13.52
N ALA A 39 0.23 -10.07 -14.60
CA ALA A 39 -0.51 -9.74 -15.81
C ALA A 39 -1.20 -10.99 -16.41
N GLY A 40 -2.50 -10.85 -16.72
CA GLY A 40 -3.32 -11.93 -17.27
C GLY A 40 -3.62 -13.07 -16.28
N ARG A 41 -3.38 -12.87 -14.98
CA ARG A 41 -3.75 -13.85 -13.94
C ARG A 41 -5.03 -13.45 -13.22
N THR A 42 -5.78 -14.44 -12.78
CA THR A 42 -6.99 -14.29 -11.97
C THR A 42 -6.69 -14.54 -10.50
N ALA A 43 -7.11 -13.62 -9.64
CA ALA A 43 -7.03 -13.74 -8.18
C ALA A 43 -8.07 -14.75 -7.66
N GLY A 44 -7.67 -15.62 -6.74
CA GLY A 44 -8.56 -16.52 -6.01
C GLY A 44 -8.75 -16.12 -4.55
N THR A 45 -9.37 -17.02 -3.78
CA THR A 45 -9.66 -16.80 -2.36
C THR A 45 -8.38 -16.71 -1.52
N PRO A 46 -8.21 -15.66 -0.68
CA PRO A 46 -7.07 -15.53 0.22
C PRO A 46 -6.91 -16.75 1.13
N GLN A 47 -5.66 -17.17 1.35
CA GLN A 47 -5.29 -18.28 2.21
C GLN A 47 -4.42 -17.77 3.36
N ARG A 48 -4.72 -18.26 4.57
CA ARG A 48 -3.99 -17.87 5.78
C ARG A 48 -2.57 -18.43 5.83
N CYS A 49 -2.36 -19.62 5.28
CA CYS A 49 -1.09 -20.31 5.26
C CYS A 49 -0.85 -20.97 3.89
N VAL A 50 0.38 -20.96 3.43
CA VAL A 50 0.83 -21.63 2.20
C VAL A 50 2.02 -22.53 2.51
N GLY A 51 1.99 -23.76 1.99
CA GLY A 51 3.05 -24.75 2.26
C GLY A 51 4.40 -24.33 1.68
N ILE A 52 5.48 -24.55 2.43
CA ILE A 52 6.85 -24.30 1.98
C ILE A 52 7.28 -25.40 1.01
N GLN A 53 7.74 -25.00 -0.17
CA GLN A 53 8.27 -25.88 -1.20
C GLN A 53 9.78 -25.67 -1.29
N GLN A 54 10.56 -26.76 -1.29
CA GLN A 54 12.02 -26.68 -1.21
C GLN A 54 12.67 -25.93 -2.38
N ASN A 55 12.00 -25.84 -3.52
CA ASN A 55 12.50 -25.21 -4.74
C ASN A 55 11.82 -23.86 -5.05
N GLU A 56 11.10 -23.29 -4.08
CA GLU A 56 10.48 -21.97 -4.20
C GLU A 56 10.87 -21.09 -3.01
N ALA A 57 11.31 -19.88 -3.31
CA ALA A 57 11.61 -18.87 -2.29
C ALA A 57 10.60 -17.72 -2.38
N LEU A 58 10.36 -17.03 -1.26
CA LEU A 58 9.68 -15.74 -1.31
C LEU A 58 10.58 -14.71 -1.99
N ARG A 59 9.96 -13.81 -2.74
CA ARG A 59 10.62 -12.74 -3.49
C ARG A 59 9.96 -11.41 -3.16
N LEU A 60 10.76 -10.36 -3.05
CA LEU A 60 10.25 -9.00 -2.96
C LEU A 60 9.73 -8.54 -4.32
N GLY A 61 8.48 -8.12 -4.33
CA GLY A 61 7.88 -7.33 -5.40
C GLY A 61 7.98 -5.84 -5.10
N ALA A 62 7.37 -5.04 -5.97
CA ALA A 62 7.18 -3.61 -5.72
C ALA A 62 6.17 -3.37 -4.57
N ASP A 63 6.22 -2.18 -3.97
CA ASP A 63 5.17 -1.67 -3.08
C ASP A 63 4.74 -2.62 -1.95
N ARG A 64 5.71 -3.14 -1.19
CA ARG A 64 5.46 -4.00 -0.01
C ARG A 64 4.80 -5.33 -0.35
N VAL A 65 4.94 -5.79 -1.59
CA VAL A 65 4.43 -7.08 -2.01
C VAL A 65 5.51 -8.14 -1.86
N VAL A 66 5.13 -9.28 -1.30
CA VAL A 66 5.93 -10.49 -1.28
C VAL A 66 5.26 -11.52 -2.19
N LEU A 67 6.03 -12.06 -3.13
CA LEU A 67 5.61 -13.06 -4.09
C LEU A 67 6.16 -14.43 -3.68
N TYR A 68 5.36 -15.47 -3.87
CA TYR A 68 5.78 -16.84 -3.63
C TYR A 68 5.25 -17.76 -4.73
N GLY A 69 6.06 -18.70 -5.19
CA GLY A 69 5.74 -19.52 -6.37
C GLY A 69 6.15 -18.90 -7.69
N ARG A 70 5.83 -19.61 -8.78
CA ARG A 70 6.22 -19.28 -10.16
C ARG A 70 5.30 -19.97 -11.17
N GLY A 71 5.43 -19.62 -12.46
CA GLY A 71 4.73 -20.31 -13.53
C GLY A 71 3.20 -20.14 -13.42
N ARG A 72 2.46 -21.24 -13.24
CA ARG A 72 0.98 -21.24 -13.25
C ARG A 72 0.32 -20.70 -11.97
N LEU A 73 1.03 -20.68 -10.85
CA LEU A 73 0.52 -20.22 -9.56
C LEU A 73 1.53 -19.30 -8.91
N VAL A 74 1.10 -18.07 -8.61
CA VAL A 74 1.88 -17.11 -7.83
C VAL A 74 1.02 -16.64 -6.68
N TRP A 75 1.51 -16.78 -5.47
CA TRP A 75 0.90 -16.25 -4.27
C TRP A 75 1.38 -14.84 -4.03
N VAL A 76 0.46 -13.95 -3.69
CA VAL A 76 0.71 -12.54 -3.41
C VAL A 76 0.37 -12.28 -1.96
N ASN A 77 1.35 -11.79 -1.20
CA ASN A 77 1.19 -11.33 0.16
C ASN A 77 1.48 -9.83 0.20
N ARG A 78 0.51 -9.01 0.60
CA ARG A 78 0.72 -7.57 0.75
C ARG A 78 1.00 -7.28 2.21
N LEU A 79 2.21 -6.82 2.51
CA LEU A 79 2.58 -6.44 3.86
C LEU A 79 1.83 -5.17 4.28
N SER A 80 1.70 -4.98 5.58
CA SER A 80 1.03 -3.82 6.18
C SER A 80 1.73 -2.49 5.84
N GLU A 81 1.07 -1.36 6.06
CA GLU A 81 1.57 -0.03 5.65
C GLU A 81 2.80 0.44 6.43
N ASP A 82 2.90 0.00 7.68
CA ASP A 82 4.04 0.16 8.57
C ASP A 82 5.30 -0.56 8.09
N CYS A 83 5.18 -1.48 7.13
CA CYS A 83 6.29 -2.21 6.52
C CYS A 83 6.98 -1.46 5.38
N ALA A 84 7.30 -0.18 5.61
CA ALA A 84 8.07 0.63 4.69
C ALA A 84 9.57 0.27 4.73
N GLY A 85 10.27 0.35 3.60
CA GLY A 85 11.74 0.27 3.56
C GLY A 85 12.35 -1.03 3.03
N MET A 86 11.54 -1.99 2.56
CA MET A 86 12.07 -3.13 1.80
C MET A 86 12.37 -2.71 0.36
N ARG A 87 13.60 -2.96 -0.12
CA ARG A 87 14.00 -2.63 -1.49
C ARG A 87 13.83 -3.86 -2.39
N PRO A 88 13.55 -3.68 -3.70
CA PRO A 88 13.35 -4.80 -4.62
C PRO A 88 14.52 -5.79 -4.71
N ASN A 89 15.74 -5.32 -4.44
CA ASN A 89 16.96 -6.12 -4.53
C ASN A 89 17.41 -6.69 -3.17
N ASP A 90 16.64 -6.47 -2.11
CA ASP A 90 16.97 -7.04 -0.80
C ASP A 90 16.67 -8.54 -0.77
N MET A 91 17.41 -9.26 0.08
CA MET A 91 17.07 -10.64 0.42
C MET A 91 15.97 -10.66 1.48
N LEU A 92 14.99 -11.55 1.32
CA LEU A 92 13.98 -11.78 2.35
C LEU A 92 14.44 -12.83 3.34
N ILE A 93 14.32 -12.51 4.63
CA ILE A 93 14.47 -13.45 5.73
C ILE A 93 13.07 -13.64 6.32
N VAL A 94 12.59 -14.88 6.30
CA VAL A 94 11.31 -15.28 6.89
C VAL A 94 11.57 -16.30 7.98
N GLU A 95 10.93 -16.11 9.12
CA GLU A 95 11.00 -16.99 10.28
C GLU A 95 9.62 -17.63 10.49
N PRO A 96 9.30 -18.70 9.73
CA PRO A 96 8.03 -19.38 9.87
C PRO A 96 7.99 -20.21 11.15
N VAL A 97 6.83 -20.27 11.80
CA VAL A 97 6.65 -21.05 13.04
C VAL A 97 6.49 -22.56 12.74
N GLY A 98 6.37 -22.96 11.47
CA GLY A 98 6.24 -24.36 11.04
C GLY A 98 6.56 -24.59 9.55
N GLY A 99 6.02 -25.67 8.96
CA GLY A 99 6.25 -26.05 7.55
C GLY A 99 5.46 -25.23 6.52
N SER A 100 4.98 -24.04 6.88
CA SER A 100 4.15 -23.19 6.03
C SER A 100 4.49 -21.72 6.31
N TYR A 101 4.36 -20.87 5.30
CA TYR A 101 4.32 -19.43 5.47
C TYR A 101 2.89 -19.02 5.83
N CYS A 102 2.71 -18.46 7.01
CA CYS A 102 1.42 -18.10 7.57
C CYS A 102 1.31 -16.59 7.80
N ARG A 103 0.07 -16.10 7.80
CA ARG A 103 -0.26 -14.78 8.32
C ARG A 103 0.26 -14.64 9.76
N GLY A 104 1.01 -13.58 10.03
CA GLY A 104 1.65 -13.32 11.33
C GLY A 104 3.09 -13.79 11.45
N ASP A 105 3.61 -14.56 10.49
CA ASP A 105 5.03 -14.91 10.48
C ASP A 105 5.90 -13.66 10.30
N ARG A 106 7.08 -13.67 10.94
CA ARG A 106 8.02 -12.55 10.86
C ARG A 106 8.74 -12.60 9.53
N VAL A 107 8.76 -11.47 8.83
CA VAL A 107 9.53 -11.26 7.61
C VAL A 107 10.32 -9.98 7.71
N ARG A 108 11.56 -9.96 7.23
CA ARG A 108 12.38 -8.75 7.16
C ARG A 108 13.24 -8.79 5.91
N SER A 109 13.61 -7.63 5.40
CA SER A 109 14.59 -7.54 4.33
C SER A 109 16.02 -7.49 4.90
N MET A 110 16.99 -7.85 4.08
CA MET A 110 18.41 -7.70 4.36
C MET A 110 19.09 -7.19 3.10
N ASP A 111 19.76 -6.05 3.21
CA ASP A 111 20.57 -5.51 2.11
C ASP A 111 21.75 -6.47 1.84
N PRO A 112 21.92 -6.95 0.61
CA PRO A 112 22.90 -8.00 0.31
C PRO A 112 24.36 -7.52 0.39
N ILE A 113 24.61 -6.21 0.29
CA ILE A 113 25.96 -5.63 0.28
C ILE A 113 26.41 -5.32 1.71
N SER A 114 25.64 -4.47 2.40
CA SER A 114 25.94 -4.01 3.76
C SER A 114 25.57 -5.01 4.84
N ARG A 115 24.73 -6.01 4.53
CA ARG A 115 24.19 -7.01 5.48
C ARG A 115 23.36 -6.39 6.61
N ILE A 116 22.98 -5.11 6.49
CA ILE A 116 22.14 -4.41 7.45
C ILE A 116 20.69 -4.92 7.29
N PRO A 117 20.05 -5.39 8.37
CA PRO A 117 18.66 -5.80 8.31
C PRO A 117 17.72 -4.60 8.25
N GLY A 118 16.69 -4.72 7.42
CA GLY A 118 15.55 -3.81 7.37
C GLY A 118 14.58 -4.03 8.53
N PRO A 119 13.46 -3.27 8.56
CA PRO A 119 12.46 -3.40 9.59
C PRO A 119 11.81 -4.79 9.61
N GLY A 120 11.42 -5.22 10.81
CA GLY A 120 10.69 -6.46 11.03
C GLY A 120 9.20 -6.28 10.75
N CYS A 121 8.68 -7.13 9.87
CA CYS A 121 7.32 -7.10 9.35
C CYS A 121 6.58 -8.40 9.62
N ARG A 122 5.27 -8.37 9.37
CA ARG A 122 4.39 -9.53 9.48
C ARG A 122 3.76 -9.85 8.14
N LEU A 123 3.78 -11.14 7.78
CA LEU A 123 3.05 -11.63 6.61
C LEU A 123 1.54 -11.50 6.84
N ASN A 124 0.81 -11.16 5.78
CA ASN A 124 -0.66 -11.15 5.75
C ASN A 124 -1.20 -12.42 5.07
N ASP A 125 -2.47 -12.42 4.67
CA ASP A 125 -3.03 -13.52 3.89
C ASP A 125 -2.43 -13.56 2.48
N PHE A 126 -2.28 -14.77 1.94
CA PHE A 126 -1.74 -15.02 0.61
C PHE A 126 -2.88 -15.17 -0.41
N VAL A 127 -2.90 -14.33 -1.42
CA VAL A 127 -3.86 -14.40 -2.52
C VAL A 127 -3.26 -15.21 -3.67
N PRO A 128 -3.87 -16.32 -4.12
CA PRO A 128 -3.38 -17.08 -5.26
C PRO A 128 -3.74 -16.38 -6.58
N PHE A 129 -2.79 -16.27 -7.49
CA PHE A 129 -2.98 -15.80 -8.85
C PHE A 129 -2.66 -16.91 -9.85
N ARG A 130 -3.67 -17.33 -10.61
CA ARG A 130 -3.58 -18.39 -11.61
C ARG A 130 -3.74 -17.85 -13.02
N ARG A 131 -3.01 -18.43 -13.97
CA ARG A 131 -3.25 -18.24 -15.41
C ARG A 131 -4.29 -19.23 -15.89
#